data_AF-A0A8G0L944-F1
#
_entry.id   AF-A0A8G0L944-F1
#
_cell.length_a   1.000
_cell.length_b   1.000
_cell.length_c   1.000
_cell.angle_alpha   90.00
_cell.angle_beta   90.00
_cell.angle_gamma   90.00
#
_symmetry.space_group_name_H-M   'P 1'
#
loop_
_entity.id
_entity.type
_entity.pdbx_description
1 polymer ?
#
loop_
_entity_poly.entity_id
_entity_poly.type
_entity_poly.pdbx_seq_one_letter_code
_entity_poly.pdbx_strand_id
1 'polypeptide(L)'
;MAVTQLMYHPPVQARVGQVLAPAITVEHADTDPTAIYYFATPVLLSTTGTVVEGLLQGNRAVTGMSINGGAAIQYTLYDLVILAPGTYYIRLDMYGMSPQGANHVAQTNPSLVTVSY
;
A
#
# COMPACT_ATOMS: atom_id res chain seq x y z
N MET A 1 -0.10 -9.27 -18.15
CA MET A 1 -1.41 -8.57 -18.24
C MET A 1 -1.30 -7.30 -17.44
N ALA A 2 -1.67 -6.16 -18.03
CA ALA A 2 -1.51 -4.86 -17.40
C ALA A 2 -2.53 -4.69 -16.26
N VAL A 3 -2.04 -4.37 -15.06
CA VAL A 3 -2.89 -4.02 -13.91
C VAL A 3 -3.74 -2.82 -14.32
N THR A 4 -5.04 -3.05 -14.42
CA THR A 4 -6.01 -2.05 -14.85
C THR A 4 -6.22 -1.10 -13.67
N GLN A 5 -5.58 0.06 -13.76
CA GLN A 5 -5.80 1.28 -12.98
C GLN A 5 -5.77 1.12 -11.44
N LEU A 6 -4.55 1.17 -10.90
CA LEU A 6 -4.32 1.52 -9.49
C LEU A 6 -4.75 2.99 -9.28
N MET A 7 -5.94 3.24 -8.72
CA MET A 7 -6.35 4.57 -8.29
C MET A 7 -5.57 4.97 -7.04
N TYR A 8 -4.40 5.55 -7.24
CA TYR A 8 -3.56 6.10 -6.18
C TYR A 8 -3.86 7.60 -5.99
N HIS A 9 -4.17 8.02 -4.75
CA HIS A 9 -4.40 9.43 -4.41
C HIS A 9 -3.16 10.05 -3.74
N PRO A 10 -2.39 10.95 -4.41
CA PRO A 10 -1.60 11.97 -3.73
C PRO A 10 -2.06 13.38 -4.17
N PRO A 11 -2.01 14.38 -3.29
CA PRO A 11 -0.86 14.68 -2.42
C PRO A 11 -1.18 14.38 -0.96
N VAL A 12 -0.42 13.46 -0.37
CA VAL A 12 -0.48 13.20 1.06
C VAL A 12 0.13 14.41 1.78
N GLN A 13 -0.66 15.08 2.62
CA GLN A 13 -0.10 15.98 3.61
C GLN A 13 0.62 15.11 4.63
N ALA A 14 1.96 15.07 4.54
CA ALA A 14 2.78 14.30 5.45
C ALA A 14 3.55 15.27 6.35
N ARG A 15 3.24 15.21 7.64
CA ARG A 15 4.05 15.84 8.69
C ARG A 15 4.65 14.76 9.57
N VAL A 16 5.83 15.03 10.09
CA VAL A 16 6.54 14.11 10.99
C VAL A 16 5.61 13.69 12.14
N GLY A 17 5.43 12.39 12.32
CA GLY A 17 4.63 11.84 13.41
C GLY A 17 3.12 12.01 13.25
N GLN A 18 2.63 12.61 12.16
CA GLN A 18 1.20 12.70 11.87
C GLN A 18 0.74 11.60 10.92
N VAL A 19 -0.52 11.22 11.06
CA VAL A 19 -1.18 10.28 10.16
C VAL A 19 -1.20 10.86 8.75
N LEU A 20 -0.80 10.06 7.78
CA LEU A 20 -0.86 10.38 6.36
C LEU A 20 -2.31 10.64 5.95
N ALA A 21 -2.58 11.83 5.40
CA ALA A 21 -3.90 12.23 4.94
C ALA A 21 -3.87 12.74 3.49
N PRO A 22 -4.77 12.31 2.60
CA PRO A 22 -5.85 11.33 2.85
C PRO A 22 -5.32 9.90 3.04
N ALA A 23 -6.19 9.00 3.54
CA ALA A 23 -5.89 7.58 3.63
C ALA A 23 -5.49 7.01 2.27
N ILE A 24 -4.51 6.10 2.26
CA ILE A 24 -4.05 5.47 1.02
C ILE A 24 -5.03 4.37 0.66
N THR A 25 -5.71 4.54 -0.47
CA THR A 25 -6.62 3.53 -1.02
C THR A 25 -6.07 3.02 -2.34
N VAL A 26 -6.13 1.70 -2.54
CA VAL A 26 -5.63 1.03 -3.74
C VAL A 26 -6.62 -0.07 -4.14
N GLU A 27 -6.82 -0.24 -5.44
CA GLU A 27 -7.70 -1.28 -6.01
C GLU A 27 -6.95 -2.07 -7.08
N HIS A 28 -7.26 -3.36 -7.18
CA HIS A 28 -6.86 -4.20 -8.31
C HIS A 28 -7.94 -5.23 -8.62
N ALA A 29 -7.93 -5.77 -9.84
CA ALA A 29 -8.86 -6.83 -10.22
C ALA A 29 -8.63 -8.08 -9.36
N ASP A 30 -9.68 -8.83 -9.05
CA ASP A 30 -9.51 -10.16 -8.49
C ASP A 30 -8.91 -11.07 -9.57
N THR A 31 -7.60 -11.29 -9.49
CA THR A 31 -6.84 -12.05 -10.50
C THR A 31 -6.53 -13.49 -10.08
N ASP A 32 -6.85 -13.90 -8.85
CA ASP A 32 -6.55 -15.25 -8.35
C ASP A 32 -7.77 -15.86 -7.64
N PRO A 33 -8.60 -16.63 -8.35
CA PRO A 33 -9.80 -17.25 -7.77
C PRO A 33 -9.48 -18.33 -6.73
N THR A 34 -8.20 -18.67 -6.51
CA THR A 34 -7.78 -19.66 -5.51
C THR A 34 -7.29 -19.03 -4.21
N ALA A 35 -7.17 -17.71 -4.14
CA ALA A 35 -6.77 -17.01 -2.93
C ALA A 35 -7.87 -17.13 -1.85
N ILE A 36 -7.48 -17.53 -0.63
CA ILE A 36 -8.36 -17.61 0.53
C ILE A 36 -8.77 -16.20 0.98
N TYR A 37 -7.80 -15.29 1.01
CA TYR A 37 -7.98 -13.85 1.20
C TYR A 37 -6.78 -13.10 0.64
N TYR A 38 -6.96 -11.80 0.45
CA TYR A 38 -5.90 -10.90 0.05
C TYR A 38 -5.49 -9.97 1.18
N PHE A 39 -4.24 -9.52 1.17
CA PHE A 39 -3.76 -8.45 2.03
C PHE A 39 -2.70 -7.62 1.30
N ALA A 40 -2.44 -6.42 1.79
CA ALA A 40 -1.39 -5.55 1.28
C ALA A 40 -0.50 -5.03 2.40
N THR A 41 0.77 -4.82 2.10
CA THR A 41 1.76 -4.23 3.02
C THR A 41 2.37 -2.98 2.40
N PRO A 42 2.42 -1.86 3.13
CA PRO A 42 3.10 -0.66 2.67
C PRO A 42 4.61 -0.77 2.93
N VAL A 43 5.39 -0.33 1.95
CA VAL A 43 6.84 -0.24 1.97
C VAL A 43 7.24 1.21 1.76
N LEU A 44 8.04 1.73 2.69
CA LEU A 44 8.67 3.03 2.56
C LEU A 44 10.02 2.86 1.86
N LEU A 45 10.23 3.63 0.80
CA LEU A 45 11.43 3.61 -0.02
C LEU A 45 12.13 4.96 0.04
N SER A 46 13.45 4.95 0.00
CA SER A 46 14.27 6.14 -0.21
C SER A 46 14.11 6.65 -1.65
N THR A 47 14.66 7.83 -1.94
CA THR A 47 14.73 8.36 -3.31
C THR A 47 15.57 7.50 -4.27
N THR A 48 16.41 6.60 -3.73
CA THR A 48 17.19 5.63 -4.50
C THR A 48 16.48 4.28 -4.66
N GLY A 49 15.25 4.15 -4.16
CA GLY A 49 14.46 2.90 -4.24
C GLY A 49 14.84 1.84 -3.20
N THR A 50 15.61 2.20 -2.17
CA THR A 50 16.01 1.28 -1.09
C THR A 50 14.96 1.28 0.02
N VAL A 51 14.66 0.11 0.60
CA VAL A 51 13.73 0.02 1.73
C VAL A 51 14.28 0.78 2.93
N VAL A 52 13.43 1.62 3.54
CA VAL A 52 13.75 2.38 4.74
C VAL A 52 13.01 1.76 5.92
N GLU A 53 13.77 1.14 6.82
CA GLU A 53 13.22 0.51 8.02
C GLU A 53 13.06 1.49 9.19
N GLY A 54 12.16 1.17 10.12
CA GLY A 54 11.95 1.92 11.37
C GLY A 54 11.19 3.24 11.26
N LEU A 55 11.08 3.84 10.08
CA LEU A 55 10.43 5.16 9.91
C LEU A 55 8.94 5.10 9.62
N LEU A 56 8.45 4.01 9.01
CA LEU A 56 7.02 3.81 8.73
C LEU A 56 6.36 3.09 9.90
N GLN A 57 5.40 3.76 10.54
CA GLN A 57 4.59 3.26 11.65
C GLN A 57 3.11 3.18 11.26
N GLY A 58 2.29 2.62 12.17
CA GLY A 58 0.88 2.34 11.94
C GLY A 58 0.65 0.87 11.55
N ASN A 59 -0.55 0.56 11.07
CA ASN A 59 -0.85 -0.77 10.61
C ASN A 59 -0.21 -1.04 9.23
N ARG A 60 0.77 -1.95 9.22
CA ARG A 60 1.54 -2.32 8.01
C ARG A 60 1.00 -3.56 7.30
N ALA A 61 -0.20 -4.01 7.66
CA ALA A 61 -0.91 -5.05 6.95
C ALA A 61 -2.40 -4.72 6.92
N VAL A 62 -2.98 -4.65 5.73
CA VAL A 62 -4.41 -4.42 5.55
C VAL A 62 -5.04 -5.57 4.78
N THR A 63 -6.14 -6.11 5.28
CA THR A 63 -6.93 -7.11 4.57
C THR A 63 -7.66 -6.45 3.40
N GLY A 64 -7.61 -7.09 2.23
CA GLY A 64 -8.35 -6.65 1.06
C GLY A 64 -9.85 -6.88 1.22
N MET A 65 -10.65 -5.90 0.84
CA MET A 65 -12.10 -6.00 0.78
C MET A 65 -12.53 -6.24 -0.66
N SER A 66 -13.36 -7.27 -0.87
CA SER A 66 -13.97 -7.50 -2.18
C SER A 66 -15.00 -6.41 -2.48
N ILE A 67 -14.89 -5.79 -3.66
CA ILE A 67 -15.76 -4.73 -4.17
C ILE A 67 -16.28 -5.10 -5.55
N ASN A 68 -17.19 -4.30 -6.11
CA ASN A 68 -17.76 -4.51 -7.45
C ASN A 68 -18.31 -5.94 -7.67
N GLY A 69 -18.98 -6.49 -6.65
CA GLY A 69 -19.57 -7.82 -6.71
C GLY A 69 -18.56 -8.97 -6.84
N GLY A 70 -17.32 -8.78 -6.40
CA GLY A 70 -16.27 -9.80 -6.51
C GLY A 70 -15.21 -9.52 -7.57
N ALA A 71 -15.41 -8.53 -8.44
CA ALA A 71 -14.51 -8.30 -9.56
C ALA A 71 -13.20 -7.61 -9.20
N ALA A 72 -13.14 -6.95 -8.04
CA ALA A 72 -11.96 -6.22 -7.61
C ALA A 72 -11.78 -6.29 -6.08
N ILE A 73 -10.54 -6.06 -5.65
CA ILE A 73 -10.14 -6.01 -4.25
C ILE A 73 -9.63 -4.60 -3.95
N GLN A 74 -10.15 -3.99 -2.88
CA GLN A 74 -9.74 -2.70 -2.36
C GLN A 74 -8.95 -2.85 -1.06
N TYR A 75 -7.93 -2.02 -0.88
CA TYR A 75 -7.14 -1.90 0.35
C TYR A 75 -7.13 -0.45 0.81
N THR A 76 -7.34 -0.20 2.10
CA THR A 76 -7.32 1.15 2.67
C THR A 76 -6.46 1.21 3.92
N LEU A 77 -5.39 2.00 3.88
CA LEU A 77 -4.48 2.28 4.99
C LEU A 77 -4.77 3.67 5.56
N TYR A 78 -5.25 3.73 6.80
CA TYR A 78 -5.78 4.95 7.43
C TYR A 78 -4.93 5.50 8.57
N ASP A 79 -3.91 4.78 9.04
CA ASP A 79 -3.16 5.09 10.25
C ASP A 79 -1.63 5.12 10.05
N LEU A 80 -1.18 5.17 8.79
CA LEU A 80 0.25 5.24 8.49
C LEU A 80 0.86 6.56 8.95
N VAL A 81 2.06 6.49 9.52
CA VAL A 81 2.82 7.64 10.01
C VAL A 81 4.28 7.51 9.56
N ILE A 82 4.91 8.63 9.17
CA ILE A 82 6.35 8.68 8.90
C ILE A 82 7.04 9.53 9.98
N LEU A 83 8.05 8.95 10.63
CA LEU A 83 8.68 9.52 11.83
C LEU A 83 9.85 10.48 11.58
N ALA A 84 10.25 10.70 10.33
CA ALA A 84 11.35 11.62 10.01
C ALA A 84 11.02 12.47 8.78
N PRO A 85 11.50 13.73 8.74
CA PRO A 85 11.32 14.58 7.59
C PRO A 85 12.18 14.09 6.42
N GLY A 86 11.70 14.31 5.20
CA GLY A 86 12.41 13.91 4.00
C GLY A 86 11.51 13.60 2.83
N THR A 87 12.12 13.22 1.72
CA THR A 87 11.43 12.79 0.50
C THR A 87 11.55 11.28 0.38
N TYR A 88 10.41 10.61 0.28
CA TYR A 88 10.29 9.16 0.20
C TYR A 88 9.35 8.74 -0.92
N TYR A 89 9.30 7.44 -1.18
CA TYR A 89 8.22 6.83 -1.93
C TYR A 89 7.48 5.80 -1.09
N ILE A 90 6.17 5.73 -1.22
CA ILE A 90 5.37 4.63 -0.69
C ILE A 90 4.99 3.70 -1.83
N ARG A 91 5.18 2.41 -1.62
CA ARG A 91 4.71 1.32 -2.48
C ARG A 91 3.83 0.39 -1.66
N LEU A 92 2.73 -0.12 -2.22
CA LEU A 92 2.00 -1.22 -1.61
C LEU A 92 2.33 -2.51 -2.35
N ASP A 93 2.71 -3.54 -1.59
CA ASP A 93 2.91 -4.91 -2.07
C ASP A 93 1.67 -5.72 -1.70
N MET A 94 1.01 -6.33 -2.68
CA MET A 94 -0.24 -7.06 -2.53
C MET A 94 0.02 -8.56 -2.61
N TYR A 95 -0.63 -9.30 -1.71
CA TYR A 95 -0.44 -10.73 -1.53
C TYR A 95 -1.78 -11.46 -1.50
N GLY A 96 -1.81 -12.65 -2.09
CA GLY A 96 -2.89 -13.62 -1.98
C GLY A 96 -2.46 -14.77 -1.07
N MET A 97 -3.28 -15.12 -0.08
CA MET A 97 -3.01 -16.23 0.81
C MET A 97 -3.54 -17.53 0.20
N SER A 98 -2.69 -18.56 0.13
CA SER A 98 -3.07 -19.93 -0.20
C SER A 98 -2.74 -20.87 0.98
N PRO A 99 -3.14 -22.16 0.92
CA PRO A 99 -2.71 -23.15 1.90
C PRO A 99 -1.19 -23.31 2.03
N GLN A 100 -0.42 -22.86 1.03
CA GLN A 100 1.05 -22.92 1.01
C GLN A 100 1.70 -21.64 1.55
N GLY A 101 0.92 -20.60 1.86
CA GLY A 101 1.40 -19.32 2.37
C GLY A 101 1.00 -18.13 1.50
N ALA A 102 1.65 -16.99 1.74
CA ALA A 102 1.38 -15.76 1.02
C ALA A 102 2.19 -15.71 -0.29
N ASN A 103 1.50 -15.51 -1.41
CA ASN A 103 2.09 -15.31 -2.72
C ASN A 103 1.98 -13.84 -3.11
N HIS A 104 3.07 -13.25 -3.61
CA HIS A 104 3.04 -11.89 -4.13
C HIS A 104 2.23 -11.85 -5.43
N VAL A 105 1.21 -10.99 -5.47
CA VAL A 105 0.27 -10.88 -6.59
C VAL A 105 0.64 -9.69 -7.47
N ALA A 106 0.80 -8.52 -6.86
CA ALA A 106 1.05 -7.27 -7.55
C ALA A 106 1.73 -6.28 -6.60
N GLN A 107 2.30 -5.22 -7.17
CA GLN A 107 2.76 -4.06 -6.41
C GLN A 107 2.33 -2.79 -7.11
N THR A 108 2.16 -1.71 -6.37
CA THR A 108 1.86 -0.41 -6.96
C THR A 108 3.11 0.21 -7.58
N ASN A 109 2.92 1.20 -8.45
CA ASN A 109 4.01 2.14 -8.72
C ASN A 109 4.35 2.89 -7.41
N PRO A 110 5.64 3.06 -7.09
CA PRO A 110 6.04 3.90 -5.97
C PRO A 110 5.56 5.33 -6.15
N SER A 111 5.10 5.92 -5.07
CA SER A 111 4.48 7.23 -5.12
C SER A 111 5.11 8.19 -4.12
N LEU A 112 5.44 9.38 -4.62
CA LEU A 112 6.22 10.38 -3.89
C LEU A 112 5.45 10.89 -2.67
N VAL A 113 6.14 10.95 -1.53
CA VAL A 113 5.67 11.59 -0.30
C VAL A 113 6.78 12.47 0.25
N THR A 114 6.48 13.75 0.44
CA THR A 114 7.37 14.71 1.08
C THR A 114 6.89 14.98 2.50
N VAL A 115 7.73 14.67 3.49
CA VAL A 115 7.44 14.81 4.91
C VAL A 115 8.12 16.07 5.45
N SER A 116 7.33 17.02 5.94
CA SER A 116 7.81 18.21 6.63
C SER A 116 7.67 18.06 8.15
N TYR A 117 8.26 18.98 8.92
CA TYR A 117 7.93 19.12 10.34
C TYR A 117 6.47 19.57 10.56
#